data_AF-A0A6V8DLZ6-F1
#
_entry.id   AF-A0A6V8DLZ6-F1
#
_cell.length_a   1.000
_cell.length_b   1.000
_cell.length_c   1.000
_cell.angle_alpha   90.00
_cell.angle_beta   90.00
_cell.angle_gamma   90.00
#
_symmetry.space_group_name_H-M   'P 1'
#
loop_
_entity.id
_entity.type
_entity.pdbx_description
1 polymer ?
#
loop_
_entity_poly.entity_id
_entity_poly.type
_entity_poly.pdbx_seq_one_letter_code
_entity_poly.pdbx_strand_id
1 'polypeptide(L)'
;PLTIDIVAGDTPVIPGQEIWAVVVVKDTSGNAFTSDLTAVSAQSEDDGYDASGSYLPNVAGLSAVWIEETKILVEWMPSNDDALRGHQIYIAEESFDTIDSATLVGEVQSSTSFLITSNAYPDLNNASTWYIAVTPFDELVSKQSVNPIQLDAYKANAGTGSGDEAANEGTDFSSLLTTPNLLAAGLFITAIFLFIAVIRTRGNQQRKAKSWELQEATWGLQDDQAWNDSPPSPPPAQPATPASDMYAQPTTSQDIYGRPAYQPQQPVMQPAQNNDLLNELGVGTNPPQQKQAIDTSFLDDLL
;
A
#
# COMPACT_ATOMS: atom_id res chain seq x y z
N PRO A 1 11.55 -26.36 18.66
CA PRO A 1 10.52 -27.37 18.33
C PRO A 1 10.69 -27.74 16.85
N LEU A 2 10.48 -28.99 16.47
CA LEU A 2 10.51 -29.43 15.07
C LEU A 2 9.06 -29.46 14.56
N THR A 3 8.77 -28.72 13.50
CA THR A 3 7.48 -28.78 12.80
C THR A 3 7.61 -29.79 11.66
N ILE A 4 6.57 -30.60 11.45
CA ILE A 4 6.50 -31.59 10.37
C ILE A 4 5.40 -31.13 9.41
N ASP A 5 5.80 -30.44 8.34
CA ASP A 5 4.86 -29.90 7.34
C ASP A 5 4.71 -30.82 6.12
N ILE A 6 5.71 -31.69 5.91
CA ILE A 6 5.82 -32.58 4.74
C ILE A 6 6.19 -33.98 5.21
N VAL A 7 5.51 -34.99 4.68
CA VAL A 7 5.80 -36.41 4.91
C VAL A 7 6.46 -37.05 3.70
N ALA A 8 6.78 -38.35 3.81
CA ALA A 8 7.41 -39.11 2.75
C ALA A 8 6.71 -38.93 1.40
N GLY A 9 7.48 -38.62 0.35
CA GLY A 9 6.96 -38.36 -0.99
C GLY A 9 6.47 -36.93 -1.20
N ASP A 10 7.06 -35.96 -0.49
CA ASP A 10 6.77 -34.53 -0.59
C ASP A 10 5.28 -34.19 -0.40
N THR A 11 4.58 -35.03 0.35
CA THR A 11 3.15 -34.87 0.59
C THR A 11 2.95 -33.94 1.79
N PRO A 12 2.19 -32.84 1.65
CA PRO A 12 1.90 -31.96 2.78
C PRO A 12 1.04 -32.70 3.81
N VAL A 13 1.27 -32.41 5.09
CA VAL A 13 0.40 -32.91 6.17
C VAL A 13 -0.98 -32.27 6.03
N ILE A 14 -2.02 -33.10 5.95
CA ILE A 14 -3.41 -32.62 5.93
C ILE A 14 -4.03 -32.76 7.32
N PRO A 15 -4.97 -31.89 7.74
CA PRO A 15 -5.67 -32.02 9.01
C PRO A 15 -6.39 -33.36 9.17
N GLY A 16 -6.35 -33.94 10.37
CA GLY A 16 -6.97 -35.23 10.68
C GLY A 16 -6.22 -36.44 10.10
N GLN A 17 -4.96 -36.26 9.68
CA GLN A 17 -4.06 -37.32 9.27
C GLN A 17 -3.28 -37.84 10.47
N GLU A 18 -3.20 -39.16 10.64
CA GLU A 18 -2.30 -39.74 11.63
C GLU A 18 -0.86 -39.66 11.13
N ILE A 19 0.00 -38.96 11.86
CA ILE A 19 1.42 -38.84 11.57
C ILE A 19 2.21 -39.69 12.56
N TRP A 20 3.11 -40.50 12.01
CA TRP A 20 4.02 -41.36 12.77
C TRP A 20 5.42 -40.76 12.70
N ALA A 21 6.00 -40.45 13.86
CA ALA A 21 7.35 -39.88 13.96
C ALA A 21 8.29 -40.85 14.69
N VAL A 22 9.51 -40.96 14.16
CA VAL A 22 10.64 -41.67 14.78
C VAL A 22 11.85 -40.74 14.79
N VAL A 23 12.64 -40.80 15.86
CA VAL A 23 13.90 -40.06 15.97
C VAL A 23 15.05 -41.05 15.93
N VAL A 24 15.98 -40.86 15.00
CA VAL A 24 17.20 -41.66 14.86
C VAL A 24 18.44 -40.79 14.98
N VAL A 25 19.49 -41.33 15.57
CA VAL A 25 20.81 -40.68 15.61
C VAL A 25 21.58 -41.10 14.36
N LYS A 26 22.15 -40.12 13.66
CA LYS A 26 22.98 -40.31 12.47
C LYS A 26 24.43 -39.92 12.78
N ASP A 27 25.39 -40.77 12.44
CA ASP A 27 26.82 -40.47 12.62
C ASP A 27 27.35 -39.48 11.54
N THR A 28 28.58 -39.01 11.70
CA THR A 28 29.25 -38.09 10.74
C THR A 28 29.48 -38.72 9.36
N SER A 29 29.42 -40.05 9.28
CA SER A 29 29.56 -40.82 8.04
C SER A 29 28.20 -41.08 7.37
N GLY A 30 27.11 -40.67 8.00
CA GLY A 30 25.76 -40.79 7.51
C GLY A 30 25.04 -42.09 7.83
N ASN A 31 25.60 -42.95 8.68
CA ASN A 31 24.95 -44.19 9.10
C ASN A 31 23.94 -43.91 10.20
N ALA A 32 22.81 -44.62 10.16
CA ALA A 32 21.78 -44.60 11.21
C ALA A 32 21.17 -46.00 11.36
N PHE A 33 20.78 -46.35 12.58
CA PHE A 33 19.94 -47.52 12.82
C PHE A 33 18.49 -47.18 12.46
N THR A 34 17.89 -47.97 11.57
CA THR A 34 16.54 -47.73 11.03
C THR A 34 15.55 -48.86 11.30
N SER A 35 15.98 -49.90 12.02
CA SER A 35 15.16 -51.04 12.42
C SER A 35 14.69 -50.92 13.87
N ASP A 36 13.54 -51.55 14.19
CA ASP A 36 12.99 -51.67 15.55
C ASP A 36 12.85 -50.33 16.31
N LEU A 37 12.50 -49.27 15.57
CA LEU A 37 12.37 -47.93 16.11
C LEU A 37 11.09 -47.78 16.95
N THR A 38 11.20 -47.04 18.05
CA THR A 38 10.02 -46.60 18.80
C THR A 38 9.38 -45.44 18.08
N ALA A 39 8.19 -45.65 17.53
CA ALA A 39 7.39 -44.62 16.89
C ALA A 39 6.38 -44.03 17.87
N VAL A 40 6.14 -42.74 17.74
CA VAL A 40 5.01 -42.04 18.37
C VAL A 40 4.08 -41.59 17.26
N SER A 41 2.76 -41.74 17.45
CA SER A 41 1.77 -41.19 16.54
C SER A 41 0.95 -40.08 17.19
N ALA A 42 0.52 -39.13 16.38
CA ALA A 42 -0.44 -38.11 16.73
C ALA A 42 -1.30 -37.78 15.50
N GLN A 43 -2.53 -37.31 15.73
CA GLN A 43 -3.36 -36.74 14.67
C GLN A 43 -2.89 -35.31 14.40
N SER A 44 -2.73 -34.94 13.14
CA SER A 44 -2.54 -33.55 12.76
C SER A 44 -3.81 -32.76 13.07
N GLU A 45 -3.62 -31.60 13.69
CA GLU A 45 -4.69 -30.63 13.93
C GLU A 45 -4.49 -29.47 12.98
N ASP A 46 -5.58 -28.96 12.40
CA ASP A 46 -5.59 -27.66 11.73
C ASP A 46 -5.51 -26.60 12.84
N ASP A 47 -4.36 -25.97 13.00
CA ASP A 47 -4.17 -24.87 13.95
C ASP A 47 -4.74 -23.53 13.41
N GLY A 48 -5.36 -23.57 12.22
CA GLY A 48 -5.88 -22.40 11.53
C GLY A 48 -4.78 -21.55 10.87
N TYR A 49 -3.53 -22.06 10.81
CA TYR A 49 -2.43 -21.37 10.17
C TYR A 49 -2.53 -21.48 8.64
N ASP A 50 -2.93 -20.38 8.00
CA ASP A 50 -2.94 -20.27 6.54
C ASP A 50 -1.58 -19.82 6.01
N ALA A 51 -0.73 -20.79 5.67
CA ALA A 51 0.56 -20.54 5.02
C ALA A 51 0.46 -19.85 3.65
N SER A 52 -0.73 -19.83 3.02
CA SER A 52 -0.92 -19.22 1.70
C SER A 52 -1.00 -17.69 1.75
N GLY A 53 -1.21 -17.10 2.94
CA GLY A 53 -1.44 -15.67 3.08
C GLY A 53 -2.67 -15.19 2.32
N SER A 54 -3.70 -16.03 2.16
CA SER A 54 -4.88 -15.68 1.36
C SER A 54 -5.68 -14.52 1.97
N TYR A 55 -5.58 -14.32 3.29
CA TYR A 55 -6.18 -13.20 4.01
C TYR A 55 -5.55 -11.83 3.69
N LEU A 56 -4.29 -11.81 3.22
CA LEU A 56 -3.62 -10.56 2.87
C LEU A 56 -4.29 -9.94 1.62
N PRO A 57 -4.43 -8.61 1.55
CA PRO A 57 -5.09 -7.94 0.43
C PRO A 57 -4.30 -8.10 -0.87
N ASN A 58 -4.95 -7.92 -2.02
CA ASN A 58 -4.23 -7.80 -3.29
C ASN A 58 -3.62 -6.39 -3.42
N VAL A 59 -2.48 -6.29 -4.10
CA VAL A 59 -1.86 -5.00 -4.44
C VAL A 59 -2.68 -4.31 -5.53
N ALA A 60 -3.00 -3.03 -5.32
CA ALA A 60 -3.74 -2.21 -6.26
C ALA A 60 -2.81 -1.29 -7.06
N GLY A 61 -3.20 -0.97 -8.30
CA GLY A 61 -2.50 0.02 -9.12
C GLY A 61 -1.08 -0.35 -9.51
N LEU A 62 -0.77 -1.65 -9.60
CA LEU A 62 0.53 -2.14 -10.04
C LEU A 62 0.82 -1.68 -11.47
N SER A 63 1.97 -1.02 -11.65
CA SER A 63 2.50 -0.61 -12.95
C SER A 63 4.00 -0.88 -13.02
N ALA A 64 4.51 -1.08 -14.24
CA ALA A 64 5.94 -1.23 -14.50
C ALA A 64 6.32 -0.50 -15.77
N VAL A 65 7.47 0.18 -15.74
CA VAL A 65 7.99 0.94 -16.88
C VAL A 65 9.50 0.77 -17.01
N TRP A 66 9.99 0.73 -18.25
CA TRP A 66 11.41 0.79 -18.54
C TRP A 66 12.00 2.16 -18.18
N ILE A 67 13.11 2.16 -17.45
CA ILE A 67 13.92 3.32 -17.10
C ILE A 67 15.33 3.11 -17.63
N GLU A 68 15.86 4.14 -18.32
CA GLU A 68 17.22 4.12 -18.88
C GLU A 68 17.49 2.86 -19.74
N GLU A 69 16.44 2.31 -20.36
CA GLU A 69 16.48 1.13 -21.24
C GLU A 69 17.02 -0.16 -20.60
N THR A 70 17.33 -0.14 -19.30
CA THR A 70 18.11 -1.21 -18.63
C THR A 70 17.53 -1.59 -17.28
N LYS A 71 16.62 -0.78 -16.75
CA LYS A 71 16.01 -0.96 -15.43
C LYS A 71 14.51 -0.94 -15.57
N ILE A 72 13.80 -1.56 -14.64
CA ILE A 72 12.35 -1.50 -14.57
C ILE A 72 11.96 -0.80 -13.27
N LEU A 73 11.23 0.30 -13.37
CA LEU A 73 10.57 0.92 -12.22
C LEU A 73 9.20 0.27 -12.05
N VAL A 74 8.99 -0.32 -10.89
CA VAL A 74 7.72 -0.92 -10.47
C VAL A 74 7.09 0.00 -9.44
N GLU A 75 5.82 0.33 -9.62
CA GLU A 75 5.07 1.20 -8.71
C GLU A 75 3.70 0.57 -8.39
N TRP A 76 3.20 0.84 -7.20
CA TRP A 76 1.87 0.39 -6.76
C TRP A 76 1.21 1.43 -5.85
N MET A 77 -0.07 1.25 -5.56
CA MET A 77 -0.78 2.11 -4.61
C MET A 77 -0.48 1.69 -3.16
N PRO A 78 -0.38 2.64 -2.23
CA PRO A 78 -0.24 2.31 -0.82
C PRO A 78 -1.47 1.55 -0.30
N SER A 79 -1.22 0.59 0.59
CA SER A 79 -2.28 -0.08 1.35
C SER A 79 -2.52 0.66 2.67
N ASN A 80 -3.77 0.62 3.15
CA ASN A 80 -4.16 1.12 4.47
C ASN A 80 -4.31 -0.03 5.49
N ASP A 81 -3.78 -1.21 5.17
CA ASP A 81 -3.85 -2.38 6.04
C ASP A 81 -2.65 -2.37 7.01
N ASP A 82 -2.96 -2.16 8.30
CA ASP A 82 -1.97 -2.09 9.38
C ASP A 82 -1.32 -3.45 9.68
N ALA A 83 -1.89 -4.56 9.20
CA ALA A 83 -1.28 -5.88 9.36
C ALA A 83 -0.05 -6.07 8.46
N LEU A 84 0.05 -5.30 7.37
CA LEU A 84 1.14 -5.42 6.42
C LEU A 84 2.47 -4.97 7.01
N ARG A 85 3.51 -5.77 6.77
CA ARG A 85 4.90 -5.41 7.06
C ARG A 85 5.58 -4.76 5.85
N GLY A 86 5.13 -5.12 4.65
CA GLY A 86 5.69 -4.59 3.42
C GLY A 86 5.19 -5.32 2.18
N HIS A 87 5.96 -5.18 1.11
CA HIS A 87 5.73 -5.76 -0.19
C HIS A 87 6.99 -6.46 -0.70
N GLN A 88 6.80 -7.58 -1.40
CA GLN A 88 7.84 -8.31 -2.11
C GLN A 88 7.56 -8.25 -3.60
N ILE A 89 8.63 -8.12 -4.39
CA ILE A 89 8.57 -7.92 -5.84
C ILE A 89 9.14 -9.15 -6.52
N TYR A 90 8.38 -9.71 -7.46
CA TYR A 90 8.71 -10.93 -8.20
C TYR A 90 8.75 -10.65 -9.70
N ILE A 91 9.68 -11.32 -10.39
CA ILE A 91 9.82 -11.25 -11.85
C ILE A 91 9.99 -12.64 -12.47
N ALA A 92 9.45 -12.84 -13.66
CA ALA A 92 9.63 -14.05 -14.47
C ALA A 92 9.56 -13.74 -15.97
N GLU A 93 10.07 -14.66 -16.81
CA GLU A 93 9.96 -14.61 -18.27
C GLU A 93 8.58 -15.06 -18.78
N GLU A 94 7.87 -15.87 -17.99
CA GLU A 94 6.54 -16.39 -18.31
C GLU A 94 5.51 -15.89 -17.29
N SER A 95 4.24 -15.87 -17.68
CA SER A 95 3.15 -15.55 -16.75
C SER A 95 3.05 -16.60 -15.64
N PHE A 96 2.77 -16.16 -14.42
CA PHE A 96 2.64 -17.00 -13.24
C PHE A 96 1.44 -16.58 -12.39
N ASP A 97 0.91 -17.50 -11.58
CA ASP A 97 -0.20 -17.25 -10.65
C ASP A 97 0.22 -17.43 -9.18
N THR A 98 1.44 -17.91 -8.96
CA THR A 98 2.04 -18.20 -7.65
C THR A 98 3.47 -17.68 -7.58
N ILE A 99 3.87 -17.16 -6.42
CA ILE A 99 5.22 -16.59 -6.24
C ILE A 99 6.36 -17.63 -6.38
N ASP A 100 6.08 -18.91 -6.15
CA ASP A 100 7.04 -20.01 -6.31
C ASP A 100 7.52 -20.20 -7.76
N SER A 101 6.74 -19.70 -8.72
CA SER A 101 7.06 -19.76 -10.16
C SER A 101 7.85 -18.55 -10.64
N ALA A 102 8.26 -17.65 -9.75
CA ALA A 102 8.95 -16.41 -10.07
C ALA A 102 10.15 -16.16 -9.17
N THR A 103 11.03 -15.25 -9.58
CA THR A 103 12.22 -14.86 -8.81
C THR A 103 11.93 -13.63 -7.95
N LEU A 104 12.17 -13.72 -6.65
CA LEU A 104 12.14 -12.58 -5.74
C LEU A 104 13.32 -11.64 -6.05
N VAL A 105 13.01 -10.39 -6.43
CA VAL A 105 14.03 -9.38 -6.75
C VAL A 105 14.21 -8.34 -5.66
N GLY A 106 13.26 -8.23 -4.74
CA GLY A 106 13.39 -7.30 -3.62
C GLY A 106 12.20 -7.29 -2.68
N GLU A 107 12.43 -6.67 -1.53
CA GLU A 107 11.46 -6.46 -0.47
C GLU A 107 11.50 -4.99 -0.03
N VAL A 108 10.32 -4.43 0.24
CA VAL A 108 10.14 -3.02 0.56
C VAL A 108 9.12 -2.87 1.69
N GLN A 109 9.51 -2.23 2.80
CA GLN A 109 8.63 -2.08 3.97
C GLN A 109 7.70 -0.86 3.91
N SER A 110 8.21 0.30 3.46
CA SER A 110 7.45 1.57 3.56
C SER A 110 7.44 2.41 2.28
N SER A 111 7.99 1.89 1.18
CA SER A 111 7.89 2.52 -0.14
C SER A 111 6.85 1.80 -0.99
N THR A 112 6.29 2.51 -1.96
CA THR A 112 5.34 1.98 -2.95
C THR A 112 5.95 1.90 -4.35
N SER A 113 7.28 1.91 -4.42
CA SER A 113 8.03 1.74 -5.64
C SER A 113 9.32 0.96 -5.39
N PHE A 114 9.77 0.26 -6.44
CA PHE A 114 10.99 -0.53 -6.46
C PHE A 114 11.63 -0.48 -7.84
N LEU A 115 12.97 -0.42 -7.89
CA LEU A 115 13.73 -0.39 -9.13
C LEU A 115 14.44 -1.73 -9.35
N ILE A 116 13.94 -2.53 -10.29
CA ILE A 116 14.59 -3.78 -10.71
C ILE A 116 15.77 -3.41 -11.60
N THR A 117 16.94 -3.94 -11.25
CA THR A 117 18.20 -3.74 -11.98
C THR A 117 18.83 -5.09 -12.27
N SER A 118 19.80 -5.14 -13.19
CA SER A 118 20.56 -6.37 -13.48
C SER A 118 21.34 -6.92 -12.27
N ASN A 119 21.50 -6.15 -11.19
CA ASN A 119 22.05 -6.67 -9.94
C ASN A 119 21.02 -7.51 -9.15
N ALA A 120 19.73 -7.14 -9.22
CA ALA A 120 18.64 -7.87 -8.58
C ALA A 120 18.17 -9.05 -9.42
N TYR A 121 18.24 -8.93 -10.75
CA TYR A 121 17.88 -9.98 -11.69
C TYR A 121 18.87 -10.02 -12.86
N PRO A 122 19.92 -10.89 -12.81
CA PRO A 122 21.01 -10.88 -13.79
C PRO A 122 20.60 -11.06 -15.25
N ASP A 123 19.52 -11.79 -15.51
CA ASP A 123 19.02 -12.07 -16.86
C ASP A 123 18.15 -10.92 -17.43
N LEU A 124 17.97 -9.85 -16.65
CA LEU A 124 17.20 -8.68 -17.05
C LEU A 124 17.79 -8.06 -18.31
N ASN A 125 16.99 -8.04 -19.37
CA ASN A 125 17.31 -7.45 -20.65
C ASN A 125 16.07 -6.75 -21.22
N ASN A 126 16.29 -5.80 -22.12
CA ASN A 126 15.22 -4.97 -22.68
C ASN A 126 14.63 -5.50 -23.99
N ALA A 127 15.07 -6.68 -24.45
CA ALA A 127 14.59 -7.34 -25.66
C ALA A 127 13.50 -8.37 -25.38
N SER A 128 13.40 -8.85 -24.13
CA SER A 128 12.37 -9.78 -23.66
C SER A 128 11.17 -9.08 -23.04
N THR A 129 10.04 -9.78 -23.05
CA THR A 129 8.88 -9.46 -22.21
C THR A 129 9.09 -10.01 -20.80
N TRP A 130 8.61 -9.29 -19.80
CA TRP A 130 8.70 -9.66 -18.39
C TRP A 130 7.34 -9.68 -17.74
N TYR A 131 7.13 -10.62 -16.83
CA TYR A 131 5.96 -10.68 -15.97
C TYR A 131 6.37 -10.28 -14.56
N ILE A 132 5.67 -9.30 -13.99
CA ILE A 132 6.04 -8.68 -12.72
C ILE A 132 4.85 -8.72 -11.78
N ALA A 133 5.06 -9.22 -10.57
CA ALA A 133 4.07 -9.19 -9.50
C ALA A 133 4.63 -8.50 -8.26
N VAL A 134 3.73 -7.88 -7.51
CA VAL A 134 4.03 -7.37 -6.17
C VAL A 134 3.03 -8.01 -5.22
N THR A 135 3.53 -8.59 -4.14
CA THR A 135 2.72 -9.29 -3.14
C THR A 135 2.95 -8.68 -1.76
N PRO A 136 1.91 -8.52 -0.92
CA PRO A 136 2.10 -8.13 0.46
C PRO A 136 2.63 -9.28 1.30
N PHE A 137 3.30 -8.94 2.40
CA PHE A 137 3.65 -9.89 3.45
C PHE A 137 3.43 -9.26 4.84
N ASP A 138 3.23 -10.12 5.84
CA ASP A 138 3.16 -9.73 7.25
C ASP A 138 4.26 -10.41 8.09
N GLU A 139 4.08 -10.52 9.40
CA GLU A 139 5.08 -11.15 10.29
C GLU A 139 5.17 -12.67 10.14
N LEU A 140 4.18 -13.30 9.50
CA LEU A 140 4.03 -14.75 9.44
C LEU A 140 4.23 -15.27 8.02
N VAL A 141 3.58 -14.65 7.05
CA VAL A 141 3.48 -15.19 5.68
C VAL A 141 3.54 -14.10 4.62
N SER A 142 3.93 -14.53 3.43
CA SER A 142 3.80 -13.75 2.19
C SER A 142 2.63 -14.31 1.39
N LYS A 143 1.83 -13.45 0.77
CA LYS A 143 0.70 -13.93 -0.03
C LYS A 143 1.22 -14.67 -1.25
N GLN A 144 0.81 -15.94 -1.38
CA GLN A 144 1.30 -16.86 -2.40
C GLN A 144 0.69 -16.60 -3.77
N SER A 145 -0.62 -16.33 -3.82
CA SER A 145 -1.34 -16.08 -5.07
C SER A 145 -1.16 -14.64 -5.55
N VAL A 146 -0.83 -14.50 -6.82
CA VAL A 146 -0.50 -13.22 -7.46
C VAL A 146 -1.15 -13.11 -8.85
N ASN A 147 -1.25 -11.88 -9.33
CA ASN A 147 -1.69 -11.58 -10.70
C ASN A 147 -0.65 -10.65 -11.34
N PRO A 148 0.35 -11.17 -12.07
CA PRO A 148 1.42 -10.36 -12.62
C PRO A 148 0.91 -9.47 -13.75
N ILE A 149 1.55 -8.32 -13.89
CA ILE A 149 1.43 -7.49 -15.09
C ILE A 149 2.49 -7.89 -16.12
N GLN A 150 2.15 -7.77 -17.39
CA GLN A 150 3.07 -7.95 -18.50
C GLN A 150 3.74 -6.61 -18.84
N LEU A 151 5.07 -6.61 -18.90
CA LEU A 151 5.88 -5.53 -19.44
C LEU A 151 6.53 -6.01 -20.73
N ASP A 152 6.12 -5.46 -21.86
CA ASP A 152 6.73 -5.80 -23.15
C ASP A 152 8.18 -5.32 -23.23
N ALA A 153 8.93 -5.94 -24.15
CA ALA A 153 10.26 -5.49 -24.54
C ALA A 153 10.29 -3.98 -24.83
N TYR A 154 11.41 -3.34 -24.51
CA TYR A 154 11.59 -1.92 -24.73
C TYR A 154 11.52 -1.61 -26.22
N LYS A 155 10.59 -0.73 -26.58
CA LYS A 155 10.52 -0.14 -27.92
C LYS A 155 11.16 1.24 -27.83
N ALA A 156 12.41 1.36 -28.31
CA ALA A 156 13.00 2.65 -28.56
C ALA A 156 12.02 3.43 -29.43
N ASN A 157 11.62 4.62 -28.96
CA ASN A 157 10.59 5.46 -29.57
C ASN A 157 10.75 5.39 -31.09
N ALA A 158 9.87 4.63 -31.76
CA ALA A 158 9.97 4.42 -33.18
C ALA A 158 9.70 5.78 -33.82
N GLY A 159 10.79 6.49 -34.14
CA GLY A 159 10.72 7.71 -34.92
C GLY A 159 9.85 7.41 -36.12
N THR A 160 8.85 8.26 -36.34
CA THR A 160 7.90 8.24 -37.46
C THR A 160 8.59 7.79 -38.75
N GLY A 161 8.51 6.49 -39.02
CA GLY A 161 9.06 5.83 -40.18
C GLY A 161 7.93 5.00 -40.74
N SER A 162 7.18 5.60 -41.64
CA SER A 162 6.18 4.92 -42.46
C SER A 162 6.87 3.74 -43.15
N GLY A 163 6.50 2.53 -42.74
CA GLY A 163 6.99 1.27 -43.29
C GLY A 163 6.08 0.18 -42.78
N ASP A 164 5.20 -0.28 -43.66
CA ASP A 164 4.13 -1.23 -43.42
C ASP A 164 4.61 -2.58 -42.85
N GLU A 165 3.61 -3.31 -42.33
CA GLU A 165 3.56 -4.74 -42.00
C GLU A 165 3.93 -5.15 -40.57
N ALA A 166 2.91 -5.30 -39.70
CA ALA A 166 2.39 -6.62 -39.35
C ALA A 166 1.24 -6.47 -38.33
N ALA A 167 0.15 -7.19 -38.58
CA ALA A 167 -1.08 -7.19 -37.80
C ALA A 167 -0.87 -7.59 -36.33
N ASN A 168 -1.42 -6.79 -35.40
CA ASN A 168 -1.99 -7.34 -34.17
C ASN A 168 -3.27 -6.58 -33.84
N GLU A 169 -4.39 -7.27 -34.01
CA GLU A 169 -5.73 -6.75 -33.80
C GLU A 169 -6.04 -6.75 -32.30
N GLY A 170 -5.66 -5.67 -31.62
CA GLY A 170 -5.96 -5.49 -30.21
C GLY A 170 -5.53 -4.12 -29.69
N THR A 171 -6.39 -3.11 -29.89
CA THR A 171 -6.32 -1.76 -29.27
C THR A 171 -5.41 -0.69 -29.92
N ASP A 172 -5.27 -0.69 -31.25
CA ASP A 172 -4.62 0.42 -31.96
C ASP A 172 -5.53 1.66 -32.10
N PHE A 173 -5.61 2.45 -31.04
CA PHE A 173 -6.22 3.79 -31.03
C PHE A 173 -5.47 4.80 -31.94
N SER A 174 -4.29 4.42 -32.44
CA SER A 174 -3.49 5.24 -33.36
C SER A 174 -4.21 5.53 -34.68
N SER A 175 -5.07 4.61 -35.16
CA SER A 175 -5.86 4.84 -36.39
C SER A 175 -6.97 5.91 -36.21
N LEU A 176 -7.45 6.10 -34.98
CA LEU A 176 -8.45 7.11 -34.63
C LEU A 176 -7.85 8.51 -34.45
N LEU A 177 -6.53 8.62 -34.32
CA LEU A 177 -5.78 9.89 -34.22
C LEU A 177 -5.17 10.35 -35.55
N THR A 178 -5.52 9.70 -36.67
CA THR A 178 -5.17 10.21 -38.00
C THR A 178 -5.86 11.57 -38.22
N THR A 179 -5.19 12.54 -38.83
CA THR A 179 -5.68 13.93 -39.04
C THR A 179 -7.15 14.07 -39.48
N PRO A 180 -7.72 13.18 -40.32
CA PRO A 180 -9.15 13.23 -40.66
C PRO A 180 -10.08 12.85 -39.49
N ASN A 181 -9.68 11.87 -38.67
CA ASN A 181 -10.48 11.35 -37.55
C ASN A 181 -10.40 12.26 -36.32
N LEU A 182 -9.33 13.03 -36.15
CA LEU A 182 -9.20 14.03 -35.07
C LEU A 182 -10.27 15.13 -35.17
N LEU A 183 -10.68 15.50 -36.39
CA LEU A 183 -11.75 16.48 -36.61
C LEU A 183 -13.12 15.89 -36.20
N ALA A 184 -13.37 14.62 -36.53
CA ALA A 184 -14.58 13.91 -36.12
C ALA A 184 -14.62 13.65 -34.59
N ALA A 185 -13.51 13.24 -33.99
CA ALA A 185 -13.38 13.05 -32.55
C ALA A 185 -13.51 14.37 -31.77
N GLY A 186 -12.93 15.46 -32.28
CA GLY A 186 -13.12 16.81 -31.73
C GLY A 186 -14.58 17.24 -31.76
N LEU A 187 -15.27 17.01 -32.88
CA LEU A 187 -16.71 17.28 -32.98
C LEU A 187 -17.53 16.42 -32.00
N PHE A 188 -17.16 15.15 -31.81
CA PHE A 188 -17.84 14.26 -30.86
C PHE A 188 -17.67 14.74 -29.40
N ILE A 189 -16.46 15.13 -29.00
CA ILE A 189 -16.19 15.69 -27.67
C ILE A 189 -16.96 17.00 -27.47
N THR A 190 -16.97 17.90 -28.46
CA THR A 190 -17.76 19.14 -28.36
C THR A 190 -19.27 18.87 -28.28
N ALA A 191 -19.78 17.85 -28.97
CA ALA A 191 -21.18 17.43 -28.87
C ALA A 191 -21.52 16.90 -27.47
N ILE A 192 -20.62 16.15 -26.83
CA ILE A 192 -20.79 15.70 -25.44
C ILE A 192 -20.77 16.88 -24.47
N PHE A 193 -19.84 17.82 -24.62
CA PHE A 193 -19.82 19.04 -23.79
C PHE A 193 -21.10 19.85 -23.94
N LEU A 194 -21.62 20.02 -25.17
CA LEU A 194 -22.90 20.67 -25.41
C LEU A 194 -24.07 19.88 -24.80
N PHE A 195 -24.07 18.56 -24.91
CA PHE A 195 -25.10 17.70 -24.32
C PHE A 195 -25.13 17.82 -22.79
N ILE A 196 -23.97 17.77 -22.13
CA ILE A 196 -23.84 17.99 -20.69
C ILE A 196 -24.26 19.42 -20.32
N ALA A 197 -23.87 20.43 -21.09
CA ALA A 197 -24.28 21.81 -20.86
C ALA A 197 -25.81 21.98 -20.97
N VAL A 198 -26.46 21.35 -21.94
CA VAL A 198 -27.93 21.38 -22.12
C VAL A 198 -28.63 20.67 -20.96
N ILE A 199 -28.13 19.52 -20.51
CA ILE A 199 -28.69 18.80 -19.36
C ILE A 199 -28.54 19.63 -18.07
N ARG A 200 -27.35 20.21 -17.82
CA ARG A 200 -27.12 21.07 -16.66
C ARG A 200 -27.95 22.35 -16.69
N THR A 201 -28.15 22.94 -17.87
CA THR A 201 -28.94 24.17 -18.01
C THR A 201 -30.43 23.89 -17.85
N ARG A 202 -30.98 22.77 -18.33
CA ARG A 202 -32.39 22.40 -18.09
C ARG A 202 -32.74 22.24 -16.60
N GLY A 203 -31.79 21.79 -15.78
CA GLY A 203 -31.97 21.73 -14.31
C GLY A 203 -31.96 23.09 -13.60
N ASN A 204 -31.48 24.16 -14.24
CA ASN A 204 -31.24 25.46 -13.61
C ASN A 204 -32.13 26.61 -14.15
N GLN A 205 -32.95 26.37 -15.19
CA GLN A 205 -33.88 27.37 -15.75
C GLN A 205 -35.16 27.57 -14.91
N GLN A 206 -35.41 26.78 -13.86
CA GLN A 206 -36.59 26.95 -13.00
C GLN A 206 -36.39 28.00 -11.88
N ARG A 207 -35.21 28.66 -11.77
CA ARG A 207 -34.91 29.61 -10.69
C ARG A 207 -34.38 30.98 -11.12
N LYS A 208 -34.49 31.38 -12.39
CA LYS A 208 -34.09 32.73 -12.85
C LYS A 208 -35.09 33.41 -13.81
N ALA A 209 -36.38 33.18 -13.61
CA ALA A 209 -37.43 34.01 -14.19
C ALA A 209 -38.27 34.58 -13.04
N LYS A 210 -37.82 35.67 -12.40
CA LYS A 210 -38.68 36.50 -11.51
C LYS A 210 -38.09 37.83 -10.97
N SER A 211 -37.11 38.48 -11.61
CA SER A 211 -36.59 39.74 -11.05
C SER A 211 -36.15 40.81 -12.06
N TRP A 212 -36.73 40.83 -13.27
CA TRP A 212 -36.42 41.86 -14.29
C TRP A 212 -37.64 42.36 -15.08
N GLU A 213 -38.84 42.18 -14.54
CA GLU A 213 -40.02 42.87 -15.05
C GLU A 213 -40.56 43.74 -13.91
N LEU A 214 -40.82 45.01 -14.23
CA LEU A 214 -41.28 46.12 -13.38
C LEU A 214 -40.24 47.14 -12.94
N GLN A 215 -39.33 47.52 -13.84
CA GLN A 215 -38.75 48.86 -13.80
C GLN A 215 -38.61 49.50 -15.18
N GLU A 216 -39.73 49.59 -15.90
CA GLU A 216 -39.86 50.50 -17.04
C GLU A 216 -41.33 50.78 -17.39
N ALA A 217 -41.87 51.84 -16.80
CA ALA A 217 -42.85 52.73 -17.42
C ALA A 217 -43.07 53.95 -16.50
N THR A 218 -42.09 54.85 -16.44
CA THR A 218 -42.38 56.24 -16.05
C THR A 218 -41.63 57.19 -16.96
N TRP A 219 -42.20 57.37 -18.15
CA TRP A 219 -41.92 58.53 -18.99
C TRP A 219 -43.24 59.21 -19.32
N GLY A 220 -43.39 60.41 -18.77
CA GLY A 220 -44.02 61.57 -19.41
C GLY A 220 -45.48 61.48 -19.81
N LEU A 221 -46.36 61.93 -18.91
CA LEU A 221 -47.46 62.83 -19.30
C LEU A 221 -47.56 63.93 -18.23
N GLN A 222 -47.21 65.15 -18.62
CA GLN A 222 -47.77 66.34 -18.01
C GLN A 222 -49.29 66.31 -18.20
N ASP A 223 -50.04 66.67 -17.17
CA ASP A 223 -50.97 67.79 -17.22
C ASP A 223 -51.72 67.91 -15.87
N ASP A 224 -51.49 69.06 -15.25
CA ASP A 224 -52.37 69.95 -14.48
C ASP A 224 -53.71 69.43 -13.92
N GLN A 225 -54.05 70.01 -12.74
CA GLN A 225 -55.37 70.02 -12.06
C GLN A 225 -55.70 68.73 -11.30
N ALA A 226 -56.35 68.72 -10.14
CA ALA A 226 -56.92 69.70 -9.23
C ALA A 226 -57.49 68.86 -8.06
N TRP A 227 -57.34 69.35 -6.82
CA TRP A 227 -58.26 69.15 -5.68
C TRP A 227 -58.71 67.73 -5.21
N ASN A 228 -58.54 67.51 -3.90
CA ASN A 228 -59.30 66.60 -3.02
C ASN A 228 -59.19 65.08 -3.34
N ASP A 229 -59.28 64.13 -2.41
CA ASP A 229 -59.70 64.06 -1.02
C ASP A 229 -59.04 62.80 -0.39
N SER A 230 -59.04 62.72 0.94
CA SER A 230 -58.32 61.73 1.77
C SER A 230 -58.99 60.32 1.85
N PRO A 231 -58.64 59.44 2.83
CA PRO A 231 -57.86 58.19 2.75
C PRO A 231 -58.78 56.93 2.97
N PRO A 232 -58.39 55.64 3.25
CA PRO A 232 -57.46 55.19 4.31
C PRO A 232 -56.74 53.80 4.21
N SER A 233 -55.68 53.67 5.03
CA SER A 233 -55.27 52.53 5.91
C SER A 233 -54.62 51.22 5.40
N PRO A 234 -53.73 50.59 6.24
CA PRO A 234 -52.65 49.66 5.86
C PRO A 234 -52.92 48.19 6.28
N PRO A 235 -52.05 47.22 5.93
CA PRO A 235 -51.40 46.37 6.96
C PRO A 235 -49.99 45.83 6.52
N PRO A 236 -49.30 44.91 7.26
CA PRO A 236 -48.16 45.25 8.11
C PRO A 236 -46.83 44.55 7.73
N ALA A 237 -45.78 44.90 8.47
CA ALA A 237 -44.35 44.63 8.25
C ALA A 237 -43.88 43.15 8.33
N GLN A 238 -42.77 42.86 7.63
CA GLN A 238 -41.86 41.74 7.92
C GLN A 238 -40.47 42.22 8.37
N PRO A 239 -39.76 41.48 9.25
CA PRO A 239 -38.53 41.93 9.90
C PRO A 239 -37.27 41.78 9.03
N ALA A 240 -36.31 42.68 9.26
CA ALA A 240 -35.03 42.80 8.57
C ALA A 240 -33.98 41.74 8.97
N THR A 241 -33.14 41.35 8.02
CA THR A 241 -31.84 40.71 8.24
C THR A 241 -30.74 41.77 8.42
N PRO A 242 -29.79 41.60 9.35
CA PRO A 242 -28.56 42.39 9.35
C PRO A 242 -27.43 41.74 8.55
N ALA A 243 -26.66 42.64 7.94
CA ALA A 243 -25.58 42.45 7.00
C ALA A 243 -24.30 41.83 7.59
N SER A 244 -23.50 41.29 6.68
CA SER A 244 -22.09 40.95 6.82
C SER A 244 -21.24 42.21 6.93
N ASP A 245 -20.42 42.29 7.98
CA ASP A 245 -19.36 43.30 8.08
C ASP A 245 -17.99 42.72 7.71
N MET A 246 -17.34 43.52 6.91
CA MET A 246 -16.08 43.36 6.21
C MET A 246 -14.99 44.02 7.07
N TYR A 247 -13.73 43.61 6.87
CA TYR A 247 -12.46 44.18 7.41
C TYR A 247 -11.89 43.63 8.74
N ALA A 248 -10.93 42.70 8.63
CA ALA A 248 -9.59 42.78 9.25
C ALA A 248 -8.68 41.62 8.76
N GLN A 249 -7.45 41.93 8.33
CA GLN A 249 -6.32 40.99 8.11
C GLN A 249 -5.34 41.06 9.31
N PRO A 250 -4.24 40.28 9.36
CA PRO A 250 -4.15 38.81 9.43
C PRO A 250 -3.28 38.38 10.64
N THR A 251 -3.53 37.20 11.24
CA THR A 251 -2.54 36.60 12.13
C THR A 251 -2.37 35.12 11.82
N THR A 252 -1.10 34.75 11.78
CA THR A 252 -0.47 33.53 11.31
C THR A 252 -0.83 32.28 12.12
N SER A 253 -0.73 31.15 11.40
CA SER A 253 -0.51 29.79 11.93
C SER A 253 -1.74 29.07 12.50
N GLN A 254 -2.53 28.46 11.61
CA GLN A 254 -3.36 27.29 11.96
C GLN A 254 -2.79 26.06 11.24
N ASP A 255 -2.16 25.18 12.03
CA ASP A 255 -1.91 23.79 11.66
C ASP A 255 -3.27 23.07 11.52
N ILE A 256 -3.48 22.46 10.35
CA ILE A 256 -4.73 21.80 9.91
C ILE A 256 -4.90 20.38 10.49
N TYR A 257 -3.94 19.90 11.28
CA TYR A 257 -4.00 18.58 11.90
C TYR A 257 -4.20 18.76 13.40
N GLY A 258 -5.43 18.51 13.88
CA GLY A 258 -5.84 18.64 15.28
C GLY A 258 -5.04 17.79 16.27
N ARG A 259 -3.82 18.21 16.56
CA ARG A 259 -2.98 17.64 17.62
C ARG A 259 -3.18 18.48 18.89
N PRO A 260 -3.47 17.86 20.04
CA PRO A 260 -3.40 18.58 21.31
C PRO A 260 -1.95 19.08 21.53
N ALA A 261 -1.83 20.30 22.05
CA ALA A 261 -0.56 20.92 22.39
C ALA A 261 0.23 20.03 23.38
N TYR A 262 1.54 19.90 23.15
CA TYR A 262 2.45 19.15 24.01
C TYR A 262 2.34 19.61 25.47
N GLN A 263 1.95 18.67 26.34
CA GLN A 263 2.02 18.85 27.78
C GLN A 263 3.46 18.52 28.23
N PRO A 264 4.17 19.41 28.96
CA PRO A 264 5.51 19.11 29.42
C PRO A 264 5.49 17.93 30.40
N GLN A 265 6.44 17.00 30.24
CA GLN A 265 6.56 15.79 31.04
C GLN A 265 6.81 16.12 32.52
N GLN A 266 6.04 15.50 33.42
CA GLN A 266 6.36 15.48 34.85
C GLN A 266 7.65 14.67 35.08
N PRO A 267 8.53 15.10 36.00
CA PRO A 267 9.73 14.33 36.33
C PRO A 267 9.34 12.97 36.92
N VAL A 268 9.73 11.89 36.22
CA VAL A 268 9.60 10.52 36.71
C VAL A 268 10.56 10.30 37.89
N MET A 269 10.06 9.68 38.97
CA MET A 269 10.91 9.22 40.06
C MET A 269 11.92 8.20 39.51
N GLN A 270 13.20 8.41 39.83
CA GLN A 270 14.25 7.45 39.49
C GLN A 270 13.97 6.12 40.20
N PRO A 271 14.12 4.97 39.52
CA PRO A 271 14.02 3.68 40.18
C PRO A 271 15.15 3.54 41.19
N ALA A 272 14.82 3.18 42.43
CA ALA A 272 15.82 2.79 43.42
C ALA A 272 16.51 1.51 42.93
N GLN A 273 17.80 1.62 42.64
CA GLN A 273 18.63 0.50 42.21
C GLN A 273 18.84 -0.43 43.41
N ASN A 274 18.15 -1.58 43.42
CA ASN A 274 18.33 -2.59 44.46
C ASN A 274 19.56 -3.45 44.10
N ASN A 275 20.71 -3.10 44.67
CA ASN A 275 21.99 -3.77 44.43
C ASN A 275 22.06 -5.20 45.01
N ASP A 276 21.09 -5.62 45.83
CA ASP A 276 21.15 -6.96 46.46
C ASP A 276 20.92 -8.09 45.45
N LEU A 277 20.22 -7.85 44.34
CA LEU A 277 19.97 -8.86 43.30
C LEU A 277 21.15 -9.06 42.33
N LEU A 278 22.05 -8.08 42.21
CA LEU A 278 23.22 -8.17 41.33
C LEU A 278 24.38 -8.97 41.95
N ASN A 279 24.43 -9.05 43.28
CA ASN A 279 25.41 -9.89 43.99
C ASN A 279 25.09 -11.39 43.89
N GLU A 280 23.83 -11.77 43.66
CA GLU A 280 23.41 -13.18 43.57
C GLU A 280 23.67 -13.78 42.18
N LEU A 281 23.75 -12.95 41.13
CA LEU A 281 24.09 -13.38 39.76
C LEU A 281 25.59 -13.36 39.43
N GLY A 282 26.46 -12.99 40.38
CA GLY A 282 27.92 -13.04 40.18
C GLY A 282 28.48 -12.09 39.11
N VAL A 283 27.68 -11.13 38.62
CA VAL A 283 28.11 -10.13 37.64
C VAL A 283 28.44 -8.82 38.36
N GLY A 284 29.52 -8.85 39.13
CA GLY A 284 30.07 -7.68 39.84
C GLY A 284 31.58 -7.79 39.96
N THR A 285 32.30 -6.80 39.43
CA THR A 285 33.76 -6.70 39.46
C THR A 285 34.25 -6.45 40.89
N ASN A 286 34.49 -7.52 41.65
CA ASN A 286 35.16 -7.42 42.95
C ASN A 286 36.68 -7.15 42.77
N PRO A 287 37.27 -6.24 43.57
CA PRO A 287 38.72 -6.04 43.60
C PRO A 287 39.44 -7.29 44.13
N PRO A 288 40.71 -7.53 43.73
CA PRO A 288 41.37 -8.81 43.92
C PRO A 288 41.52 -9.15 45.41
N GLN A 289 40.89 -10.24 45.85
CA GLN A 289 41.16 -10.87 47.14
C GLN A 289 42.60 -11.42 47.16
N GLN A 290 43.27 -11.19 48.29
CA GLN A 290 44.62 -11.67 48.57
C GLN A 290 44.70 -13.20 48.41
N LYS A 291 45.71 -13.67 47.65
CA LYS A 291 46.07 -15.08 47.53
C LYS A 291 46.31 -15.68 48.92
N GLN A 292 45.41 -16.55 49.36
CA GLN A 292 45.72 -17.50 50.42
C GLN A 292 46.73 -18.51 49.84
N ALA A 293 47.84 -18.69 50.56
CA ALA A 293 48.88 -19.65 50.21
C ALA A 293 48.30 -21.07 50.25
N ILE A 294 48.64 -21.87 49.25
CA ILE A 294 48.27 -23.28 49.15
C ILE A 294 49.03 -24.04 50.23
N ASP A 295 48.30 -24.72 51.11
CA ASP A 295 48.82 -25.61 52.15
C ASP A 295 49.30 -26.92 51.50
N THR A 296 50.62 -27.13 51.45
CA THR A 296 51.26 -28.31 50.85
C THR A 296 51.61 -29.39 51.87
N SER A 297 51.01 -29.36 53.07
CA SER A 297 51.23 -30.35 54.13
C SER A 297 50.82 -31.80 53.78
N PHE A 298 50.16 -32.01 52.64
CA PHE A 298 49.75 -33.34 52.15
C PHE A 298 50.85 -34.10 51.37
N LEU A 299 52.00 -33.48 51.08
CA LEU A 299 53.08 -34.10 50.28
C LEU A 299 54.17 -34.80 51.10
N ASP A 300 54.11 -34.74 52.44
CA ASP A 300 55.20 -35.23 53.32
C ASP A 300 54.93 -36.61 53.95
N ASP A 301 53.83 -37.30 53.59
CA ASP A 301 53.43 -38.60 54.18
C ASP A 301 53.58 -39.80 53.21
N LEU A 302 54.43 -39.66 52.18
CA LEU A 302 54.68 -40.73 51.20
C LEU A 302 56.18 -40.89 50.84
N LEU A 303 57.05 -40.91 51.85
CA LEU A 303 58.43 -41.42 51.72
C LEU A 303 58.85 -42.30 52.91
#